data_AF-A0A7S1R3N4-F1
#
_entry.id   AF-A0A7S1R3N4-F1
#
_cell.length_a   1.000
_cell.length_b   1.000
_cell.length_c   1.000
_cell.angle_alpha   90.00
_cell.angle_beta   90.00
_cell.angle_gamma   90.00
#
_symmetry.space_group_name_H-M   'P 1'
#
loop_
_entity.id
_entity.type
_entity.pdbx_description
1 polymer ?
#
loop_
_entity_poly.entity_id
_entity_poly.type
_entity_poly.pdbx_seq_one_letter_code
_entity_poly.pdbx_strand_id
1 'polypeptide(L)'
;QVLEVSEPGAAAATEMLRGLLPRYTAHHRLGAGAGVAEAAVRLSARLQGRHLPDRAIDVLDEACSLAVEAGASEVGEEHIRAVVRRMGSAPWQPSKATAFQAWLAWLRRPWSRL
;
A
#
# COMPACT_ATOMS: atom_id res chain seq x y z
N GLN A 1 -9.66 2.76 -27.87
CA GLN A 1 -9.72 1.34 -27.46
C GLN A 1 -9.31 1.26 -25.99
N VAL A 2 -10.08 0.56 -25.16
CA VAL A 2 -9.75 0.33 -23.75
C VAL A 2 -8.97 -0.98 -23.67
N LEU A 3 -7.80 -0.97 -23.02
CA LEU A 3 -7.02 -2.16 -22.72
C LEU A 3 -7.34 -2.60 -21.29
N GLU A 4 -7.86 -3.81 -21.12
CA GLU A 4 -8.04 -4.38 -19.79
C GLU A 4 -6.69 -4.86 -19.24
N VAL A 5 -6.39 -4.44 -18.01
CA VAL A 5 -5.21 -4.89 -17.27
C VAL A 5 -5.68 -5.75 -16.12
N SER A 6 -5.34 -7.03 -16.16
CA SER A 6 -5.68 -7.99 -15.09
C SER A 6 -4.76 -7.80 -13.87
N GLU A 7 -5.30 -8.14 -12.69
CA GLU A 7 -4.50 -8.20 -11.46
C GLU A 7 -3.38 -9.24 -11.64
N PRO A 8 -2.11 -8.92 -11.31
CA PRO A 8 -1.04 -9.89 -11.36
C PRO A 8 -1.23 -10.97 -10.30
N GLY A 9 -0.83 -12.20 -10.65
CA GLY A 9 -0.72 -13.29 -9.68
C GLY A 9 0.34 -13.02 -8.61
N ALA A 10 0.26 -13.75 -7.49
CA ALA A 10 1.16 -13.55 -6.34
C ALA A 10 2.65 -13.64 -6.70
N ALA A 11 3.05 -14.56 -7.58
CA ALA A 11 4.43 -14.69 -8.02
C ALA A 11 4.91 -13.45 -8.79
N ALA A 12 4.11 -12.97 -9.75
CA ALA A 12 4.41 -11.76 -10.51
C ALA A 12 4.46 -10.51 -9.62
N ALA A 13 3.50 -10.37 -8.69
CA ALA A 13 3.50 -9.28 -7.73
C ALA A 13 4.73 -9.34 -6.80
N THR A 14 5.21 -10.53 -6.44
CA THR A 14 6.42 -10.71 -5.63
C THR A 14 7.65 -10.22 -6.38
N GLU A 15 7.79 -10.55 -7.67
CA GLU A 15 8.89 -10.02 -8.51
C GLU A 15 8.84 -8.50 -8.62
N MET A 16 7.65 -7.93 -8.81
CA MET A 16 7.46 -6.47 -8.81
C MET A 16 7.94 -5.85 -7.50
N LEU A 17 7.54 -6.42 -6.34
CA LEU A 17 7.99 -5.94 -5.04
C LEU A 17 9.48 -6.10 -4.82
N ARG A 18 10.10 -7.21 -5.26
CA ARG A 18 11.55 -7.39 -5.21
C ARG A 18 12.29 -6.30 -5.98
N GLY A 19 11.76 -5.88 -7.14
CA GLY A 19 12.31 -4.76 -7.90
C GLY A 19 12.18 -3.40 -7.20
N LEU A 20 11.13 -3.22 -6.40
CA LEU A 20 10.88 -1.97 -5.66
C LEU A 20 11.57 -1.92 -4.28
N LEU A 21 11.79 -3.07 -3.65
CA LEU A 21 12.26 -3.21 -2.28
C LEU A 21 13.54 -2.39 -2.00
N PRO A 22 14.61 -2.45 -2.83
CA PRO A 22 15.81 -1.65 -2.58
C PRO A 22 15.55 -0.14 -2.55
N ARG A 23 14.58 0.34 -3.33
CA ARG A 23 14.24 1.77 -3.38
C ARG A 23 13.51 2.22 -2.12
N TYR A 24 12.58 1.41 -1.61
CA TYR A 24 11.86 1.70 -0.36
C TYR A 24 12.81 1.64 0.84
N THR A 25 13.62 0.59 0.94
CA THR A 25 14.54 0.45 2.07
C THR A 25 15.63 1.52 2.04
N ALA A 26 16.15 1.90 0.86
CA ALA A 26 17.07 3.04 0.75
C ALA A 26 16.43 4.37 1.15
N HIS A 27 15.17 4.62 0.77
CA HIS A 27 14.44 5.83 1.17
C HIS A 27 14.32 5.95 2.69
N HIS A 28 13.99 4.83 3.35
CA HIS A 28 13.81 4.75 4.80
C HIS A 28 15.12 4.47 5.58
N ARG A 29 16.25 4.31 4.88
CA ARG A 29 17.58 3.96 5.45
C ARG A 29 17.59 2.65 6.24
N LEU A 30 16.88 1.65 5.74
CA LEU A 30 16.77 0.31 6.33
C LEU A 30 17.50 -0.74 5.48
N GLY A 31 17.87 -1.85 6.12
CA GLY A 31 18.10 -3.13 5.47
C GLY A 31 16.77 -3.81 5.07
N ALA A 32 16.88 -4.87 4.28
CA ALA A 32 15.74 -5.71 3.89
C ALA A 32 15.91 -7.11 4.49
N GLY A 33 15.02 -7.49 5.39
CA GLY A 33 14.95 -8.85 5.93
C GLY A 33 14.60 -9.86 4.84
N ALA A 34 15.09 -11.08 5.00
CA ALA A 34 14.82 -12.17 4.07
C ALA A 34 13.31 -12.45 3.98
N GLY A 35 12.79 -12.56 2.76
CA GLY A 35 11.38 -12.92 2.54
C GLY A 35 10.37 -11.77 2.71
N VAL A 36 10.82 -10.52 2.89
CA VAL A 36 9.91 -9.37 3.10
C VAL A 36 8.94 -9.15 1.95
N ALA A 37 9.40 -9.27 0.70
CA ALA A 37 8.54 -9.07 -0.47
C ALA A 37 7.44 -10.14 -0.54
N GLU A 38 7.81 -11.38 -0.28
CA GLU A 38 6.93 -12.54 -0.23
C GLU A 38 5.92 -12.40 0.91
N ALA A 39 6.37 -11.96 2.09
CA ALA A 39 5.50 -11.69 3.23
C ALA A 39 4.48 -10.59 2.90
N ALA A 40 4.93 -9.48 2.30
CA ALA A 40 4.06 -8.36 1.90
C ALA A 40 2.96 -8.82 0.94
N VAL A 41 3.31 -9.57 -0.11
CA VAL A 41 2.31 -10.11 -1.06
C VAL A 41 1.38 -11.12 -0.38
N ARG A 42 1.94 -12.12 0.30
CA ARG A 42 1.16 -13.22 0.90
C ARG A 42 0.18 -12.74 1.95
N LEU A 43 0.59 -11.78 2.80
CA LEU A 43 -0.25 -11.29 3.89
C LEU A 43 -1.25 -10.23 3.41
N SER A 44 -0.86 -9.34 2.50
CA SER A 44 -1.77 -8.35 1.90
C SER A 44 -2.81 -8.98 0.99
N ALA A 45 -2.55 -10.16 0.40
CA ALA A 45 -3.49 -10.88 -0.45
C ALA A 45 -4.86 -11.15 0.21
N ARG A 46 -4.90 -11.15 1.55
CA ARG A 46 -6.10 -11.37 2.36
C ARG A 46 -6.91 -10.09 2.62
N LEU A 47 -6.35 -8.91 2.32
CA LEU A 47 -7.03 -7.63 2.47
C LEU A 47 -8.06 -7.47 1.34
N GLN A 48 -9.32 -7.24 1.72
CA GLN A 48 -10.43 -7.05 0.80
C GLN A 48 -10.46 -5.61 0.24
N GLY A 49 -11.04 -5.44 -0.95
CA GLY A 49 -11.23 -4.12 -1.56
C GLY A 49 -9.97 -3.47 -2.14
N ARG A 50 -8.84 -4.19 -2.16
CA ARG A 50 -7.59 -3.75 -2.80
C ARG A 50 -7.01 -4.86 -3.65
N HIS A 51 -6.30 -4.50 -4.71
CA HIS A 51 -5.72 -5.44 -5.68
C HIS A 51 -4.19 -5.45 -5.56
N LEU A 52 -3.56 -6.57 -5.93
CA LEU A 52 -2.12 -6.62 -6.18
C LEU A 52 -1.77 -5.83 -7.46
N PRO A 53 -0.52 -5.34 -7.59
CA PRO A 53 0.52 -5.32 -6.57
C PRO A 53 0.35 -4.15 -5.58
N ASP A 54 -0.55 -3.21 -5.86
CA ASP A 54 -0.76 -1.94 -5.15
C ASP A 54 -0.90 -2.12 -3.64
N ARG A 55 -1.77 -3.03 -3.19
CA ARG A 55 -1.94 -3.30 -1.76
C ARG A 55 -0.69 -3.84 -1.06
N ALA A 56 0.17 -4.56 -1.79
CA ALA A 56 1.41 -5.07 -1.23
C ALA A 56 2.48 -3.97 -1.16
N ILE A 57 2.46 -3.02 -2.11
CA ILE A 57 3.30 -1.82 -2.09
C ILE A 57 2.92 -0.93 -0.91
N ASP A 58 1.63 -0.67 -0.70
CA ASP A 58 1.14 0.08 0.47
C ASP A 58 1.62 -0.54 1.79
N VAL A 59 1.48 -1.87 1.91
CA VAL A 59 1.91 -2.61 3.10
C VAL A 59 3.42 -2.50 3.30
N LEU A 60 4.21 -2.58 2.23
CA LEU A 60 5.66 -2.48 2.30
C LEU A 60 6.12 -1.09 2.74
N ASP A 61 5.57 -0.03 2.15
CA ASP A 61 5.95 1.35 2.48
C ASP A 61 5.66 1.67 3.96
N GLU A 62 4.46 1.33 4.41
CA GLU A 62 4.05 1.55 5.78
C GLU A 62 4.83 0.68 6.77
N ALA A 63 5.25 -0.51 6.37
CA ALA A 63 6.10 -1.37 7.20
C ALA A 63 7.51 -0.80 7.34
N CYS A 64 8.04 -0.15 6.30
CA CYS A 64 9.30 0.58 6.40
C CYS A 64 9.18 1.76 7.38
N SER A 65 8.11 2.56 7.29
CA SER A 65 7.84 3.64 8.27
C SER A 65 7.77 3.10 9.70
N LEU A 66 7.03 2.01 9.91
CA LEU A 66 6.91 1.36 11.22
C LEU A 66 8.25 0.84 11.75
N ALA A 67 9.10 0.28 10.88
CA ALA A 67 10.43 -0.20 11.27
C ALA A 67 11.34 0.96 11.73
N VAL A 68 11.28 2.11 11.05
CA VAL A 68 11.99 3.33 11.48
C VAL A 68 11.49 3.80 12.85
N GLU A 69 10.17 3.86 13.05
CA GLU A 69 9.57 4.23 14.34
C GLU A 69 9.98 3.28 15.48
N ALA A 70 10.12 1.99 15.18
CA ALA A 70 10.58 0.97 16.11
C ALA A 70 12.10 1.00 16.37
N GLY A 71 12.85 1.84 15.67
CA GLY A 71 14.32 1.90 15.76
C GLY A 71 15.02 0.65 15.19
N ALA A 72 14.35 -0.07 14.28
CA ALA A 72 14.91 -1.26 13.65
C ALA A 72 15.96 -0.88 12.58
N SER A 73 16.95 -1.75 12.37
CA SER A 73 17.94 -1.59 11.30
C SER A 73 17.48 -2.16 9.96
N GLU A 74 16.43 -2.99 9.97
CA GLU A 74 15.87 -3.62 8.77
C GLU A 74 14.34 -3.78 8.90
N VAL A 75 13.66 -3.77 7.75
CA VAL A 75 12.24 -4.18 7.68
C VAL A 75 12.16 -5.70 7.61
N GLY A 76 11.24 -6.31 8.36
CA GLY A 76 11.05 -7.76 8.48
C GLY A 76 9.58 -8.19 8.45
N GLU A 77 9.31 -9.50 8.49
CA GLU A 77 7.94 -10.04 8.41
C GLU A 77 7.05 -9.54 9.57
N GLU A 78 7.62 -9.30 10.75
CA GLU A 78 6.91 -8.77 11.91
C GLU A 78 6.29 -7.39 11.65
N HIS A 79 7.01 -6.51 10.95
CA HIS A 79 6.53 -5.18 10.55
C HIS A 79 5.39 -5.30 9.54
N ILE A 80 5.55 -6.16 8.52
CA ILE A 80 4.51 -6.46 7.52
C ILE A 80 3.24 -6.96 8.20
N ARG A 81 3.37 -7.89 9.14
CA ARG A 81 2.24 -8.48 9.87
C ARG A 81 1.51 -7.46 10.72
N ALA A 82 2.25 -6.56 11.38
CA ALA A 82 1.68 -5.47 12.17
C ALA A 82 0.87 -4.52 11.28
N VAL A 83 1.39 -4.13 10.12
CA VAL A 83 0.71 -3.27 9.15
C VAL A 83 -0.54 -3.91 8.59
N VAL A 84 -0.46 -5.17 8.13
CA VAL A 84 -1.62 -5.90 7.59
C VAL A 84 -2.72 -6.04 8.65
N ARG A 85 -2.37 -6.28 9.91
CA ARG A 85 -3.34 -6.30 11.02
C ARG A 85 -4.03 -4.95 11.15
N ARG A 86 -3.28 -3.84 11.14
CA ARG A 86 -3.85 -2.48 11.23
C ARG A 86 -4.75 -2.15 10.04
N MET A 87 -4.33 -2.50 8.83
CA MET A 87 -5.08 -2.26 7.60
C MET A 87 -6.35 -3.11 7.52
N GLY A 88 -6.30 -4.36 8.00
CA GLY A 88 -7.46 -5.26 8.02
C GLY A 88 -8.56 -4.83 8.99
N SER A 89 -8.26 -3.99 9.98
CA SER A 89 -9.24 -3.45 10.92
C SER A 89 -9.96 -2.20 10.42
N ALA A 90 -9.47 -1.54 9.36
CA ALA A 90 -10.04 -0.31 8.84
C ALA A 90 -10.71 -0.56 7.47
N PRO A 91 -11.97 -0.11 7.25
CA PRO A 91 -12.59 -0.20 5.94
C PRO A 91 -11.78 0.66 4.95
N TRP A 92 -11.33 0.04 3.86
CA TRP A 92 -10.65 0.75 2.78
C TRP A 92 -11.62 1.75 2.14
N GLN A 93 -11.21 3.02 2.08
CA GLN A 93 -11.96 4.09 1.44
C GLN A 93 -11.21 4.55 0.18
N PRO A 94 -11.74 4.34 -1.03
CA PRO A 94 -11.11 4.84 -2.23
C PRO A 94 -11.14 6.38 -2.24
N SER A 95 -9.97 7.01 -2.26
CA SER A 95 -9.80 8.46 -2.28
C SER A 95 -10.52 9.14 -3.45
N LYS A 96 -10.71 8.44 -4.58
CA LYS A 96 -11.37 8.99 -5.77
C LYS A 96 -12.89 9.09 -5.66
N ALA A 97 -13.55 8.19 -4.91
CA ALA A 97 -15.01 8.21 -4.79
C ALA A 97 -15.49 9.43 -3.98
N THR A 98 -14.75 9.78 -2.91
CA THR A 98 -15.08 10.92 -2.06
C THR A 98 -14.65 12.25 -2.67
N ALA A 99 -13.52 12.29 -3.38
CA ALA A 99 -13.00 13.51 -4.01
C ALA A 99 -13.88 14.01 -5.17
N PHE A 100 -14.41 13.13 -6.01
CA PHE A 100 -15.29 13.54 -7.11
C PHE A 100 -16.62 14.09 -6.60
N GLN A 101 -17.22 13.46 -5.59
CA GLN A 101 -18.46 13.95 -4.97
C GLN A 101 -18.23 15.25 -4.19
N ALA A 102 -17.10 15.39 -3.50
CA ALA A 102 -16.71 16.63 -2.83
C ALA A 102 -16.45 17.77 -3.83
N TRP A 103 -15.82 17.48 -4.97
CA TRP A 103 -15.60 18.44 -6.06
C TRP A 103 -16.91 18.85 -6.74
N LEU A 104 -17.80 17.90 -7.04
CA LEU A 104 -19.15 18.20 -7.54
C LEU A 104 -19.96 19.02 -6.53
N ALA A 105 -19.87 18.69 -5.24
CA ALA A 105 -20.52 19.45 -4.18
C ALA A 105 -19.95 20.88 -4.08
N TRP A 106 -18.64 21.05 -4.24
CA TRP A 106 -17.98 22.36 -4.32
C TRP A 106 -18.45 23.17 -5.53
N LEU A 107 -18.52 22.57 -6.73
CA LEU A 107 -19.03 23.23 -7.94
C LEU A 107 -20.50 23.69 -7.83
N ARG A 108 -21.29 22.95 -7.06
CA ARG A 108 -22.72 23.26 -6.81
C ARG A 108 -22.93 24.27 -5.69
N ARG A 109 -21.87 24.78 -5.04
CA ARG A 109 -22.01 25.86 -4.06
C ARG A 109 -22.31 27.19 -4.75
N PRO A 110 -23.35 27.92 -4.34
CA PRO A 110 -23.62 29.24 -4.87
C PRO A 110 -22.52 30.21 -4.46
N TRP A 111 -21.92 30.87 -5.46
CA TRP A 111 -20.81 31.82 -5.32
C TRP A 111 -21.20 33.15 -4.63
N SER A 112 -22.40 33.26 -4.08
CA SER A 112 -22.95 34.51 -3.52
C SER A 112 -22.49 34.84 -2.09
N ARG A 113 -21.49 34.13 -1.56
CA ARG A 113 -20.88 34.40 -0.24
C ARG A 113 -19.35 34.26 -0.25
N LEU A 114 -18.71 34.71 -1.32
CA LEU A 114 -17.29 35.06 -1.38
C LEU A 114 -17.20 36.51 -1.85
#